data_AF-A0A2E0PQ60-F1
#
_entry.id   AF-A0A2E0PQ60-F1
#
_cell.length_a   1.000
_cell.length_b   1.000
_cell.length_c   1.000
_cell.angle_alpha   90.00
_cell.angle_beta   90.00
_cell.angle_gamma   90.00
#
_symmetry.space_group_name_H-M   'P 1'
#
loop_
_entity.id
_entity.type
_entity.pdbx_description
1 polymer ?
#
loop_
_entity_poly.entity_id
_entity_poly.type
_entity_poly.pdbx_seq_one_letter_code
_entity_poly.pdbx_strand_id
1 'polypeptide(L)'
;MRGGHFYNVDTIGWVCQQCWKQNQNRTRSITNPESEEIVAALVKKSKTKQTTKAKSAKKKASTIDAKAQPYIDAGLGEPFARAIARDESVMDSVMDLWEARWWKQYDVDDVLVCSVLEGILSEDDAKWLHTVREWHEDMMYACIHGSCTVEWSRALLDSGFKEDSQAVTSVLNGAKPELVSRIRKMEVQTDLLPPQLDKPANISQPPLDAHGLLGIDNQVEDVEEDVEEDDHEVLQPSGLKLDMTILRNWDKKQISTFCRTATIQTSPTKKMMFARLVDACEALFAFPVGFEFYPKLTTREIKKIASACSIAGRSNMSGQKLGSVLAKTYQKLREIAH
;
A
#
# COMPACT_ATOMS: atom_id res chain seq x y z
N MET A 1 44.68 36.15 25.21
CA MET A 1 43.75 35.40 24.34
C MET A 1 42.34 35.77 24.74
N ARG A 2 41.52 36.32 23.82
CA ARG A 2 40.16 36.81 24.12
C ARG A 2 39.18 35.63 24.11
N GLY A 3 38.46 35.42 25.21
CA GLY A 3 37.43 34.38 25.34
C GLY A 3 36.20 34.72 24.49
N GLY A 4 35.96 33.93 23.46
CA GLY A 4 34.70 33.97 22.70
C GLY A 4 33.70 32.96 23.27
N HIS A 5 32.43 33.36 23.40
CA HIS A 5 31.35 32.45 23.79
C HIS A 5 30.89 31.62 22.58
N PHE A 6 31.03 30.29 22.69
CA PHE A 6 30.54 29.31 21.71
C PHE A 6 29.38 28.52 22.31
N TYR A 7 28.44 28.12 21.44
CA TYR A 7 27.28 27.30 21.78
C TYR A 7 27.40 25.97 21.05
N ASN A 8 27.23 24.86 21.74
CA ASN A 8 27.20 23.54 21.11
C ASN A 8 25.77 23.25 20.61
N VAL A 9 25.64 22.85 19.35
CA VAL A 9 24.39 22.45 18.71
C VAL A 9 24.55 20.98 18.33
N ASP A 10 23.71 20.10 18.88
CA ASP A 10 23.86 18.63 18.83
C ASP A 10 24.08 18.04 17.42
N THR A 11 23.62 18.73 16.36
CA THR A 11 23.72 18.25 14.97
C THR A 11 24.82 18.92 14.15
N ILE A 12 25.38 20.04 14.59
CA ILE A 12 26.29 20.90 13.78
C ILE A 12 27.60 21.23 14.52
N GLY A 13 27.68 20.90 15.81
CA GLY A 13 28.85 21.19 16.65
C GLY A 13 28.85 22.62 17.21
N TRP A 14 30.04 23.14 17.51
CA TRP A 14 30.20 24.44 18.19
C TRP A 14 30.06 25.61 17.23
N VAL A 15 29.07 26.46 17.49
CA VAL A 15 28.76 27.67 16.72
C VAL A 15 29.07 28.91 17.55
N CYS A 16 29.68 29.92 16.94
CA CYS A 16 29.94 31.18 17.65
C CYS A 16 28.63 31.94 17.91
N GLN A 17 28.59 32.74 18.98
CA GLN A 17 27.40 33.49 19.37
C GLN A 17 26.79 34.34 18.24
N GLN A 18 27.61 34.89 17.36
CA GLN A 18 27.18 35.78 16.28
C GLN A 18 26.46 35.00 15.17
N CYS A 19 27.01 33.84 14.78
CA CYS A 19 26.36 32.93 13.83
C CYS A 19 25.07 32.33 14.41
N TRP A 20 25.03 32.03 15.72
CA TRP A 20 23.80 31.55 16.37
C TRP A 20 22.66 32.58 16.32
N LYS A 21 22.95 33.85 16.64
CA LYS A 21 21.94 34.93 16.56
C LYS A 21 21.44 35.17 15.14
N GLN A 22 22.33 35.12 14.14
CA GLN A 22 21.93 35.25 12.74
C GLN A 22 21.02 34.10 12.28
N ASN A 23 21.30 32.88 12.75
CA ASN A 23 20.48 31.72 12.38
C ASN A 23 19.09 31.78 13.01
N GLN A 24 18.98 32.14 14.30
CA GLN A 24 17.69 32.32 14.97
C GLN A 24 16.79 33.36 14.28
N ASN A 25 17.39 34.45 13.79
CA ASN A 25 16.64 35.48 13.06
C ASN A 25 16.15 34.99 11.69
N ARG A 26 16.91 34.12 11.00
CA ARG A 26 16.46 33.48 9.75
C ARG A 26 15.32 32.50 9.99
N THR A 27 15.38 31.69 11.06
CA THR A 27 14.32 30.72 11.35
C THR A 27 13.01 31.42 11.75
N ARG A 28 13.08 32.54 12.47
CA ARG A 28 11.89 33.36 12.80
C ARG A 28 11.22 34.01 11.59
N SER A 29 11.97 34.28 10.52
CA SER A 29 11.41 34.83 9.28
C SER A 29 10.60 33.80 8.47
N ILE A 30 10.74 32.51 8.76
CA ILE A 30 10.06 31.41 8.04
C ILE A 30 8.70 31.08 8.69
N THR A 31 8.51 31.43 9.97
CA THR A 31 7.27 31.24 10.74
C THR A 31 6.35 32.48 10.70
N ASN A 32 6.16 33.08 9.52
CA ASN A 32 5.24 34.20 9.34
C ASN A 32 3.80 33.63 9.21
N PRO A 33 2.77 34.11 9.94
CA PRO A 33 1.39 33.60 9.85
C PRO A 33 0.82 33.53 8.42
N GLU A 34 1.31 34.34 7.49
CA GLU A 34 0.94 34.27 6.06
C GLU A 34 1.37 32.94 5.38
N SER A 35 2.45 32.29 5.84
CA SER A 35 2.89 31.01 5.25
C SER A 35 2.01 29.84 5.67
N GLU A 36 1.42 29.88 6.88
CA GLU A 36 0.46 28.87 7.35
C GLU A 36 -0.87 28.96 6.59
N GLU A 37 -1.36 30.17 6.30
CA GLU A 37 -2.56 30.37 5.48
C GLU A 37 -2.37 29.90 4.02
N ILE A 38 -1.19 30.14 3.44
CA ILE A 38 -0.86 29.67 2.09
C ILE A 38 -0.82 28.13 2.06
N VAL A 39 -0.17 27.49 3.04
CA VAL A 39 -0.12 26.02 3.14
C VAL A 39 -1.52 25.45 3.35
N ALA A 40 -2.35 26.04 4.22
CA ALA A 40 -3.73 25.61 4.44
C ALA A 40 -4.60 25.76 3.18
N ALA A 41 -4.44 26.85 2.42
CA ALA A 41 -5.15 27.07 1.16
C ALA A 41 -4.71 26.07 0.07
N LEU A 42 -3.43 25.70 0.01
CA LEU A 42 -2.92 24.68 -0.91
C LEU A 42 -3.43 23.28 -0.56
N VAL A 43 -3.43 22.93 0.73
CA VAL A 43 -4.00 21.65 1.23
C VAL A 43 -5.51 21.59 0.98
N LYS A 44 -6.25 22.70 1.14
CA LYS A 44 -7.68 22.74 0.84
C LYS A 44 -7.94 22.55 -0.66
N LYS A 45 -7.17 23.22 -1.53
CA LYS A 45 -7.28 23.07 -3.00
C LYS A 45 -6.92 21.65 -3.48
N SER A 46 -5.93 20.99 -2.87
CA SER A 46 -5.60 19.60 -3.23
C SER A 46 -6.71 18.63 -2.82
N LYS A 47 -7.25 18.75 -1.60
CA LYS A 47 -8.38 17.95 -1.11
C LYS A 47 -9.65 18.12 -1.97
N THR A 48 -9.98 19.35 -2.38
CA THR A 48 -11.15 19.59 -3.26
C THR A 48 -10.95 19.00 -4.66
N LYS A 49 -9.73 19.04 -5.21
CA LYS A 49 -9.42 18.40 -6.52
C LYS A 49 -9.43 16.88 -6.45
N GLN A 50 -9.01 16.28 -5.32
CA GLN A 50 -9.06 14.83 -5.13
C GLN A 50 -10.48 14.31 -4.96
N THR A 51 -11.30 14.98 -4.15
CA THR A 51 -12.72 14.59 -3.92
C THR A 51 -13.60 14.70 -5.17
N THR A 52 -13.38 15.70 -6.01
CA THR A 52 -14.09 15.84 -7.29
C THR A 52 -13.68 14.79 -8.34
N LYS A 53 -12.40 14.40 -8.38
CA LYS A 53 -11.93 13.27 -9.21
C LYS A 53 -12.51 11.93 -8.74
N ALA A 54 -12.54 11.67 -7.44
CA ALA A 54 -13.12 10.43 -6.89
C ALA A 54 -14.62 10.30 -7.18
N LYS A 55 -15.41 11.38 -6.98
CA LYS A 55 -16.86 11.37 -7.29
C LYS A 55 -17.16 11.17 -8.78
N SER A 56 -16.37 11.79 -9.66
CA SER A 56 -16.52 11.61 -11.11
C SER A 56 -16.08 10.22 -11.59
N ALA A 57 -15.07 9.61 -10.99
CA ALA A 57 -14.67 8.23 -11.25
C ALA A 57 -15.75 7.23 -10.79
N LYS A 58 -16.31 7.39 -9.59
CA LYS A 58 -17.40 6.53 -9.05
C LYS A 58 -18.65 6.57 -9.94
N LYS A 59 -19.03 7.75 -10.44
CA LYS A 59 -20.16 7.90 -11.37
C LYS A 59 -19.88 7.28 -12.75
N LYS A 60 -18.64 7.34 -13.24
CA LYS A 60 -18.25 6.67 -14.50
C LYS A 60 -18.27 5.15 -14.36
N ALA A 61 -17.72 4.61 -13.26
CA ALA A 61 -17.78 3.19 -12.96
C ALA A 61 -19.22 2.68 -12.87
N SER A 62 -20.10 3.37 -12.14
CA SER A 62 -21.51 2.98 -12.07
C SER A 62 -22.24 3.03 -13.41
N THR A 63 -21.77 3.87 -14.35
CA THR A 63 -22.34 3.95 -15.70
C THR A 63 -21.83 2.81 -16.59
N ILE A 64 -20.57 2.38 -16.43
CA ILE A 64 -20.00 1.24 -17.15
C ILE A 64 -20.66 -0.05 -16.68
N ASP A 65 -20.83 -0.23 -15.36
CA ASP A 65 -21.43 -1.44 -14.78
C ASP A 65 -22.87 -1.62 -15.25
N ALA A 66 -23.65 -0.53 -15.25
CA ALA A 66 -25.01 -0.55 -15.78
C ALA A 66 -25.07 -0.87 -17.28
N LYS A 67 -24.08 -0.44 -18.07
CA LYS A 67 -23.95 -0.78 -19.49
C LYS A 67 -23.45 -2.21 -19.73
N ALA A 68 -22.68 -2.76 -18.80
CA ALA A 68 -22.14 -4.12 -18.88
C ALA A 68 -23.20 -5.17 -18.52
N GLN A 69 -24.12 -4.85 -17.59
CA GLN A 69 -25.10 -5.78 -17.04
C GLN A 69 -25.89 -6.57 -18.10
N PRO A 70 -26.42 -5.98 -19.19
CA PRO A 70 -27.14 -6.75 -20.21
C PRO A 70 -26.29 -7.84 -20.88
N TYR A 71 -24.98 -7.63 -21.03
CA TYR A 71 -24.06 -8.61 -21.59
C TYR A 71 -23.72 -9.71 -20.58
N ILE A 72 -23.60 -9.34 -19.29
CA ILE A 72 -23.41 -10.30 -18.19
C ILE A 72 -24.63 -11.22 -18.08
N ASP A 73 -25.84 -10.64 -18.11
CA ASP A 73 -27.10 -11.39 -18.08
C ASP A 73 -27.24 -12.32 -19.30
N ALA A 74 -26.63 -11.97 -20.43
CA ALA A 74 -26.55 -12.81 -21.62
C ALA A 74 -25.49 -13.94 -21.52
N GLY A 75 -24.70 -13.98 -20.43
CA GLY A 75 -23.72 -15.02 -20.13
C GLY A 75 -22.27 -14.66 -20.48
N LEU A 76 -21.97 -13.40 -20.82
CA LEU A 76 -20.60 -12.94 -21.02
C LEU A 76 -19.90 -12.71 -19.67
N GLY A 77 -18.63 -13.10 -19.55
CA GLY A 77 -17.85 -12.86 -18.33
C GLY A 77 -17.75 -11.36 -18.01
N GLU A 78 -17.79 -11.01 -16.73
CA GLU A 78 -17.82 -9.60 -16.28
C GLU A 78 -16.69 -8.73 -16.86
N PRO A 79 -15.41 -9.17 -16.91
CA PRO A 79 -14.33 -8.37 -17.52
C PRO A 79 -14.57 -8.04 -18.99
N PHE A 80 -15.07 -9.01 -19.76
CA PHE A 80 -15.38 -8.87 -21.18
C PHE A 80 -16.55 -7.92 -21.41
N ALA A 81 -17.63 -8.10 -20.63
CA ALA A 81 -18.80 -7.21 -20.68
C ALA A 81 -18.43 -5.76 -20.34
N ARG A 82 -17.57 -5.56 -19.34
CA ARG A 82 -17.05 -4.24 -18.97
C ARG A 82 -16.16 -3.65 -20.05
N ALA A 83 -15.34 -4.45 -20.74
CA ALA A 83 -14.51 -3.96 -21.84
C ALA A 83 -15.36 -3.39 -22.98
N ILE A 84 -16.42 -4.11 -23.39
CA ILE A 84 -17.40 -3.63 -24.39
C ILE A 84 -18.13 -2.37 -23.89
N ALA A 85 -18.52 -2.35 -22.61
CA ALA A 85 -19.21 -1.20 -22.02
C ALA A 85 -18.33 0.06 -21.92
N ARG A 86 -16.99 -0.10 -21.82
CA ARG A 86 -16.01 0.98 -21.86
C ARG A 86 -15.87 1.56 -23.26
N ASP A 87 -15.73 0.70 -24.27
CA ASP A 87 -15.60 1.06 -25.67
C ASP A 87 -16.27 0.02 -26.57
N GLU A 88 -17.37 0.41 -27.19
CA GLU A 88 -18.14 -0.47 -28.08
C GLU A 88 -17.41 -0.74 -29.40
N SER A 89 -16.44 0.10 -29.78
CA SER A 89 -15.68 -0.09 -31.03
C SER A 89 -14.74 -1.29 -31.00
N VAL A 90 -14.37 -1.78 -29.80
CA VAL A 90 -13.55 -2.98 -29.63
C VAL A 90 -14.36 -4.26 -29.46
N MET A 91 -15.70 -4.19 -29.61
CA MET A 91 -16.60 -5.32 -29.39
C MET A 91 -16.19 -6.57 -30.16
N ASP A 92 -15.91 -6.44 -31.47
CA ASP A 92 -15.52 -7.59 -32.30
C ASP A 92 -14.24 -8.24 -31.77
N SER A 93 -13.21 -7.45 -31.45
CA SER A 93 -11.95 -7.94 -30.86
C SER A 93 -12.14 -8.60 -29.49
N VAL A 94 -13.05 -8.06 -28.66
CA VAL A 94 -13.38 -8.64 -27.34
C VAL A 94 -14.10 -9.98 -27.51
N MET A 95 -14.99 -10.09 -28.50
CA MET A 95 -15.69 -11.34 -28.81
C MET A 95 -14.76 -12.38 -29.43
N ASP A 96 -13.85 -11.98 -30.32
CA ASP A 96 -12.80 -12.84 -30.85
C ASP A 96 -11.94 -13.41 -29.72
N LEU A 97 -11.54 -12.57 -28.75
CA LEU A 97 -10.84 -13.01 -27.55
C LEU A 97 -11.72 -13.97 -26.73
N TRP A 98 -12.99 -13.66 -26.50
CA TRP A 98 -13.92 -14.52 -25.74
C TRP A 98 -14.05 -15.93 -26.33
N GLU A 99 -14.04 -16.02 -27.66
CA GLU A 99 -14.13 -17.29 -28.39
C GLU A 99 -12.80 -18.05 -28.45
N ALA A 100 -11.68 -17.35 -28.28
CA ALA A 100 -10.34 -17.92 -28.32
C ALA A 100 -10.15 -19.04 -27.28
N ARG A 101 -9.41 -20.09 -27.67
CA ARG A 101 -9.26 -21.30 -26.84
C ARG A 101 -8.14 -21.23 -25.82
N TRP A 102 -7.14 -20.38 -26.04
CA TRP A 102 -5.87 -20.42 -25.31
C TRP A 102 -6.02 -20.04 -23.83
N TRP A 103 -6.97 -19.16 -23.49
CA TRP A 103 -7.18 -18.71 -22.11
C TRP A 103 -8.26 -19.49 -21.37
N LYS A 104 -9.07 -20.33 -22.04
CA LYS A 104 -10.24 -21.04 -21.44
C LYS A 104 -9.91 -22.03 -20.33
N GLN A 105 -8.63 -22.32 -20.11
CA GLN A 105 -8.17 -23.11 -18.97
C GLN A 105 -8.02 -22.28 -17.68
N TYR A 106 -8.22 -20.96 -17.76
CA TYR A 106 -8.17 -20.01 -16.65
C TYR A 106 -9.52 -19.34 -16.44
N ASP A 107 -9.67 -18.71 -15.29
CA ASP A 107 -10.84 -17.89 -14.98
C ASP A 107 -10.89 -16.65 -15.88
N VAL A 108 -12.10 -16.11 -16.06
CA VAL A 108 -12.33 -14.89 -16.86
C VAL A 108 -11.59 -13.67 -16.30
N ASP A 109 -11.25 -13.70 -15.01
CA ASP A 109 -10.50 -12.66 -14.29
C ASP A 109 -8.97 -12.89 -14.32
N ASP A 110 -8.47 -13.88 -15.09
CA ASP A 110 -7.04 -14.12 -15.21
C ASP A 110 -6.29 -12.85 -15.65
N VAL A 111 -5.14 -12.62 -14.99
CA VAL A 111 -4.33 -11.42 -15.16
C VAL A 111 -3.94 -11.15 -16.63
N LEU A 112 -3.63 -12.17 -17.43
CA LEU A 112 -3.29 -11.98 -18.85
C LEU A 112 -4.51 -11.59 -19.67
N VAL A 113 -5.66 -12.21 -19.42
CA VAL A 113 -6.92 -11.92 -20.10
C VAL A 113 -7.35 -10.48 -19.83
N CYS A 114 -7.38 -10.10 -18.55
CA CYS A 114 -7.66 -8.74 -18.13
C CYS A 114 -6.67 -7.74 -18.76
N SER A 115 -5.38 -8.06 -18.83
CA SER A 115 -4.38 -7.15 -19.44
C SER A 115 -4.64 -6.90 -20.93
N VAL A 116 -5.17 -7.87 -21.68
CA VAL A 116 -5.57 -7.69 -23.09
C VAL A 116 -6.83 -6.84 -23.18
N LEU A 117 -7.85 -7.14 -22.37
CA LEU A 117 -9.11 -6.39 -22.32
C LEU A 117 -8.92 -4.92 -21.93
N GLU A 118 -7.88 -4.62 -21.18
CA GLU A 118 -7.51 -3.26 -20.77
C GLU A 118 -6.54 -2.57 -21.74
N GLY A 119 -6.16 -3.24 -22.83
CA GLY A 119 -5.29 -2.71 -23.87
C GLY A 119 -3.83 -2.53 -23.45
N ILE A 120 -3.41 -3.19 -22.36
CA ILE A 120 -2.02 -3.18 -21.87
C ILE A 120 -1.15 -4.09 -22.74
N LEU A 121 -1.69 -5.26 -23.09
CA LEU A 121 -1.02 -6.23 -23.95
C LEU A 121 -1.82 -6.43 -25.24
N SER A 122 -1.10 -6.69 -26.33
CA SER A 122 -1.72 -7.28 -27.50
C SER A 122 -2.09 -8.74 -27.23
N GLU A 123 -3.07 -9.29 -27.96
CA GLU A 123 -3.42 -10.71 -27.80
C GLU A 123 -2.25 -11.63 -28.14
N ASP A 124 -1.44 -11.30 -29.15
CA ASP A 124 -0.27 -12.08 -29.56
C ASP A 124 0.82 -12.10 -28.47
N ASP A 125 1.03 -10.98 -27.80
CA ASP A 125 1.95 -10.90 -26.69
C ASP A 125 1.43 -11.66 -25.47
N ALA A 126 0.13 -11.58 -25.17
CA ALA A 126 -0.48 -12.34 -24.09
C ALA A 126 -0.43 -13.85 -24.36
N LYS A 127 -0.66 -14.29 -25.60
CA LYS A 127 -0.48 -15.70 -26.02
C LYS A 127 0.96 -16.15 -25.81
N TRP A 128 1.93 -15.34 -26.22
CA TRP A 128 3.34 -15.67 -26.01
C TRP A 128 3.68 -15.75 -24.52
N LEU A 129 3.27 -14.76 -23.71
CA LEU A 129 3.47 -14.76 -22.27
C LEU A 129 2.81 -15.97 -21.60
N HIS A 130 1.63 -16.37 -22.05
CA HIS A 130 0.96 -17.57 -21.60
C HIS A 130 1.80 -18.83 -21.81
N THR A 131 2.61 -18.91 -22.88
CA THR A 131 3.51 -20.07 -23.09
C THR A 131 4.70 -20.13 -22.13
N VAL A 132 5.08 -19.01 -21.51
CA VAL A 132 6.26 -18.91 -20.63
C VAL A 132 5.91 -18.69 -19.15
N ARG A 133 4.67 -18.30 -18.83
CA ARG A 133 4.24 -17.94 -17.47
C ARG A 133 4.43 -19.04 -16.44
N GLU A 134 4.36 -20.31 -16.84
CA GLU A 134 4.55 -21.45 -15.93
C GLU A 134 5.95 -21.45 -15.31
N TRP A 135 6.95 -20.98 -16.05
CA TRP A 135 8.35 -20.97 -15.64
C TRP A 135 8.83 -19.58 -15.22
N HIS A 136 8.22 -18.53 -15.79
CA HIS A 136 8.65 -17.14 -15.67
C HIS A 136 7.50 -16.20 -15.32
N GLU A 137 6.76 -16.53 -14.26
CA GLU A 137 5.63 -15.73 -13.78
C GLU A 137 6.03 -14.28 -13.44
N ASP A 138 7.18 -14.10 -12.78
CA ASP A 138 7.76 -12.78 -12.46
C ASP A 138 7.92 -11.90 -13.72
N MET A 139 8.33 -12.50 -14.84
CA MET A 139 8.52 -11.81 -16.11
C MET A 139 7.18 -11.39 -16.71
N MET A 140 6.16 -12.25 -16.60
CA MET A 140 4.80 -11.92 -17.01
C MET A 140 4.27 -10.71 -16.25
N TYR A 141 4.42 -10.67 -14.92
CA TYR A 141 4.02 -9.52 -14.13
C TYR A 141 4.82 -8.26 -14.50
N ALA A 142 6.14 -8.38 -14.70
CA ALA A 142 6.96 -7.27 -15.14
C ALA A 142 6.49 -6.66 -16.49
N CYS A 143 6.06 -7.49 -17.44
CA CYS A 143 5.51 -7.03 -18.72
C CYS A 143 4.18 -6.29 -18.52
N ILE A 144 3.29 -6.82 -17.67
CA ILE A 144 1.97 -6.22 -17.40
C ILE A 144 2.10 -4.87 -16.70
N HIS A 145 3.06 -4.75 -15.78
CA HIS A 145 3.39 -3.46 -15.14
C HIS A 145 4.14 -2.48 -16.05
N GLY A 146 4.45 -2.87 -17.30
CA GLY A 146 5.27 -2.06 -18.22
C GLY A 146 6.69 -1.81 -17.72
N SER A 147 7.21 -2.66 -16.83
CA SER A 147 8.59 -2.56 -16.33
C SER A 147 9.62 -3.03 -17.35
N CYS A 148 9.22 -3.93 -18.25
CA CYS A 148 9.96 -4.33 -19.44
C CYS A 148 8.97 -4.56 -20.60
N THR A 149 9.47 -4.56 -21.83
CA THR A 149 8.64 -4.91 -23.00
C THR A 149 8.67 -6.41 -23.26
N VAL A 150 7.71 -6.89 -24.06
CA VAL A 150 7.62 -8.30 -24.42
C VAL A 150 8.77 -8.69 -25.36
N GLU A 151 9.23 -7.78 -26.23
CA GLU A 151 10.42 -7.98 -27.07
C GLU A 151 11.70 -8.08 -26.22
N TRP A 152 11.83 -7.25 -25.20
CA TRP A 152 12.95 -7.34 -24.25
C TRP A 152 12.95 -8.70 -23.55
N SER A 153 11.77 -9.16 -23.15
CA SER A 153 11.57 -10.47 -22.50
C SER A 153 11.90 -11.64 -23.43
N ARG A 154 11.43 -11.59 -24.68
CA ARG A 154 11.79 -12.56 -25.74
C ARG A 154 13.30 -12.62 -25.93
N ALA A 155 13.95 -11.47 -26.10
CA ALA A 155 15.40 -11.39 -26.26
C ALA A 155 16.16 -12.03 -25.08
N LEU A 156 15.72 -11.77 -23.85
CA LEU A 156 16.33 -12.39 -22.68
C LEU A 156 16.20 -13.92 -22.71
N LEU A 157 14.99 -14.44 -22.90
CA LEU A 157 14.76 -15.89 -22.88
C LEU A 157 15.48 -16.59 -24.05
N ASP A 158 15.41 -16.02 -25.25
CA ASP A 158 16.04 -16.55 -26.46
C ASP A 158 17.57 -16.48 -26.40
N SER A 159 18.13 -15.55 -25.61
CA SER A 159 19.57 -15.49 -25.36
C SER A 159 20.11 -16.63 -24.49
N GLY A 160 19.24 -17.47 -23.90
CA GLY A 160 19.63 -18.64 -23.10
C GLY A 160 19.12 -18.65 -21.66
N PHE A 161 18.26 -17.70 -21.27
CA PHE A 161 17.72 -17.63 -19.90
C PHE A 161 16.45 -18.47 -19.69
N LYS A 162 15.91 -19.08 -20.75
CA LYS A 162 14.64 -19.81 -20.73
C LYS A 162 14.54 -20.90 -19.66
N GLU A 163 15.63 -21.58 -19.33
CA GLU A 163 15.62 -22.71 -18.38
C GLU A 163 16.00 -22.30 -16.95
N ASP A 164 16.41 -21.05 -16.72
CA ASP A 164 16.85 -20.57 -15.40
C ASP A 164 16.00 -19.39 -14.92
N SER A 165 14.88 -19.71 -14.29
CA SER A 165 13.93 -18.72 -13.75
C SER A 165 14.57 -17.80 -12.71
N GLN A 166 15.47 -18.31 -11.87
CA GLN A 166 16.17 -17.48 -10.89
C GLN A 166 17.13 -16.48 -11.54
N ALA A 167 17.76 -16.86 -12.65
CA ALA A 167 18.59 -15.95 -13.45
C ALA A 167 17.72 -14.81 -14.01
N VAL A 168 16.55 -15.15 -14.56
CA VAL A 168 15.55 -14.16 -15.02
C VAL A 168 15.14 -13.22 -13.88
N THR A 169 14.72 -13.74 -12.73
CA THR A 169 14.35 -12.93 -11.56
C THR A 169 15.50 -12.03 -11.10
N SER A 170 16.76 -12.50 -11.17
CA SER A 170 17.93 -11.68 -10.83
C SER A 170 18.09 -10.50 -11.78
N VAL A 171 17.90 -10.73 -13.09
CA VAL A 171 17.94 -9.66 -14.10
C VAL A 171 16.79 -8.68 -13.92
N LEU A 172 15.58 -9.17 -13.66
CA LEU A 172 14.41 -8.33 -13.37
C LEU A 172 14.64 -7.45 -12.13
N ASN A 173 15.37 -7.95 -11.13
CA ASN A 173 15.80 -7.16 -9.96
C ASN A 173 16.93 -6.14 -10.25
N GLY A 174 17.28 -5.94 -11.52
CA GLY A 174 18.24 -4.94 -11.98
C GLY A 174 19.66 -5.47 -12.14
N ALA A 175 19.91 -6.79 -12.12
CA ALA A 175 21.23 -7.32 -12.43
C ALA A 175 21.52 -7.25 -13.94
N LYS A 176 22.81 -7.09 -14.31
CA LYS A 176 23.24 -7.11 -15.72
C LYS A 176 23.18 -8.54 -16.28
N PRO A 177 22.45 -8.83 -17.36
CA PRO A 177 22.32 -10.19 -17.93
C PRO A 177 23.67 -10.87 -18.18
N GLU A 178 24.63 -10.15 -18.78
CA GLU A 178 25.98 -10.65 -19.06
C GLU A 178 26.74 -11.12 -17.81
N LEU A 179 26.55 -10.45 -16.67
CA LEU A 179 27.21 -10.84 -15.42
C LEU A 179 26.49 -12.04 -14.80
N VAL A 180 25.16 -12.05 -14.82
CA VAL A 180 24.36 -13.17 -14.28
C VAL A 180 24.70 -14.46 -15.02
N SER A 181 24.77 -14.44 -16.35
CA SER A 181 25.10 -15.63 -17.14
C SER A 181 26.49 -16.18 -16.81
N ARG A 182 27.50 -15.31 -16.63
CA ARG A 182 28.85 -15.71 -16.21
C ARG A 182 28.89 -16.30 -14.80
N ILE A 183 28.20 -15.68 -13.84
CA ILE A 183 28.16 -16.15 -12.45
C ILE A 183 27.51 -17.55 -12.39
N ARG A 184 26.42 -17.75 -13.14
CA ARG A 184 25.66 -19.00 -13.18
C ARG A 184 26.21 -20.02 -14.18
N LYS A 185 27.27 -19.66 -14.93
CA LYS A 185 27.91 -20.48 -15.97
C LYS A 185 26.92 -20.96 -17.06
N MET A 186 26.03 -20.06 -17.46
CA MET A 186 25.03 -20.32 -18.49
C MET A 186 25.64 -20.15 -19.88
N GLU A 187 25.26 -21.02 -20.81
CA GLU A 187 25.54 -20.82 -22.24
C GLU A 187 24.57 -19.78 -22.78
N VAL A 188 25.08 -18.61 -23.18
CA VAL A 188 24.24 -17.51 -23.67
C VAL A 188 24.72 -16.96 -25.00
N GLN A 189 23.77 -16.58 -25.85
CA GLN A 189 24.03 -15.85 -27.08
C GLN A 189 24.21 -14.37 -26.75
N THR A 190 25.46 -13.92 -26.66
CA THR A 190 25.80 -12.56 -26.20
C THR A 190 25.19 -11.45 -27.06
N ASP A 191 24.99 -11.72 -28.34
CA ASP A 191 24.47 -10.75 -29.31
C ASP A 191 22.96 -10.51 -29.15
N LEU A 192 22.25 -11.43 -28.50
CA LEU A 192 20.82 -11.33 -28.21
C LEU A 192 20.53 -10.81 -26.80
N LEU A 193 21.56 -10.60 -25.96
CA LEU A 193 21.36 -10.14 -24.59
C LEU A 193 20.76 -8.74 -24.61
N PRO A 194 19.57 -8.55 -24.01
CA PRO A 194 18.99 -7.23 -23.92
C PRO A 194 19.78 -6.36 -22.93
N PRO A 195 19.64 -5.03 -23.00
CA PRO A 195 20.28 -4.13 -22.04
C PRO A 195 19.72 -4.36 -20.63
N GLN A 196 20.53 -4.01 -19.62
CA GLN A 196 20.10 -3.98 -18.22
C GLN A 196 18.94 -2.98 -18.05
N LEU A 197 17.97 -3.31 -17.22
CA LEU A 197 16.88 -2.41 -16.86
C LEU A 197 17.41 -1.23 -16.02
N ASP A 198 16.90 -0.02 -16.27
CA ASP A 198 17.30 1.20 -15.55
C ASP A 198 16.93 1.15 -14.06
N LYS A 199 15.88 0.40 -13.72
CA LYS A 199 15.40 0.17 -12.36
C LYS A 199 14.92 -1.27 -12.22
N PRO A 200 14.91 -1.84 -11.00
CA PRO A 200 14.27 -3.12 -10.75
C PRO A 200 12.82 -3.13 -11.24
N ALA A 201 12.43 -4.21 -11.92
CA ALA A 201 11.08 -4.41 -12.41
C ALA A 201 10.09 -4.64 -11.27
N ASN A 202 8.84 -4.23 -11.48
CA ASN A 202 7.76 -4.65 -10.61
C ASN A 202 7.32 -6.08 -10.96
N ILE A 203 7.67 -7.05 -10.12
CA ILE A 203 7.34 -8.46 -10.31
C ILE A 203 6.18 -8.93 -9.41
N SER A 204 5.53 -8.01 -8.67
CA SER A 204 4.39 -8.38 -7.83
C SER A 204 3.19 -8.70 -8.70
N GLN A 205 2.42 -9.74 -8.34
CA GLN A 205 1.13 -10.00 -8.96
C GLN A 205 0.28 -8.71 -8.97
N PRO A 206 -0.23 -8.26 -10.12
CA PRO A 206 -1.10 -7.11 -10.18
C PRO A 206 -2.38 -7.42 -9.39
N PRO A 207 -2.97 -6.43 -8.69
CA PRO A 207 -4.21 -6.63 -7.96
C PRO A 207 -5.29 -7.13 -8.93
N LEU A 208 -5.88 -8.29 -8.60
CA LEU A 208 -7.02 -8.87 -9.33
C LEU A 208 -8.30 -8.05 -9.11
N ASP A 209 -8.32 -7.27 -8.03
CA ASP A 209 -9.52 -6.60 -7.55
C ASP A 209 -9.53 -5.15 -8.08
N ALA A 210 -10.60 -4.81 -8.80
CA ALA A 210 -10.99 -3.48 -9.28
C ALA A 210 -10.40 -3.02 -10.64
N HIS A 211 -10.94 -3.57 -11.73
CA HIS A 211 -11.34 -2.87 -12.97
C HIS A 211 -10.65 -1.51 -13.24
N GLY A 212 -9.34 -1.55 -13.46
CA GLY A 212 -8.53 -0.34 -13.65
C GLY A 212 -7.03 -0.56 -13.50
N LEU A 213 -6.41 -1.38 -14.36
CA LEU A 213 -4.95 -1.36 -14.56
C LEU A 213 -4.48 -0.11 -15.33
N LEU A 214 -5.37 0.85 -15.65
CA LEU A 214 -4.98 2.21 -16.01
C LEU A 214 -4.66 3.02 -14.74
N GLY A 215 -3.38 3.01 -14.38
CA GLY A 215 -2.85 3.50 -13.12
C GLY A 215 -3.05 4.99 -12.79
N ILE A 216 -2.71 5.31 -11.55
CA ILE A 216 -1.82 6.40 -11.10
C ILE A 216 -1.47 6.03 -9.65
N ASP A 217 -0.20 6.19 -9.27
CA ASP A 217 0.27 6.16 -7.87
C ASP A 217 -0.75 6.82 -6.92
N ASN A 218 -1.51 6.00 -6.21
CA ASN A 218 -2.37 6.45 -5.14
C ASN A 218 -2.11 5.54 -3.94
N GLN A 219 -1.23 6.01 -3.06
CA GLN A 219 -1.41 5.72 -1.65
C GLN A 219 -2.75 6.32 -1.24
N VAL A 220 -3.80 5.50 -1.30
CA VAL A 220 -5.11 5.84 -0.73
C VAL A 220 -4.94 5.69 0.78
N GLU A 221 -4.66 6.81 1.45
CA GLU A 221 -4.97 6.92 2.87
C GLU A 221 -6.49 7.05 2.99
N ASP A 222 -7.11 6.14 3.75
CA ASP A 222 -8.52 6.15 4.10
C ASP A 222 -8.93 7.54 4.62
N VAL A 223 -9.80 8.23 3.88
CA VAL A 223 -10.47 9.43 4.35
C VAL A 223 -11.78 8.97 4.98
N GLU A 224 -11.84 8.99 6.30
CA GLU A 224 -13.09 8.86 7.07
C GLU A 224 -14.07 9.94 6.58
N GLU A 225 -15.25 9.51 6.11
CA GLU A 225 -16.35 10.40 5.75
C GLU A 225 -17.06 10.87 7.03
N ASP A 226 -17.16 12.18 7.24
CA ASP A 226 -18.21 12.76 8.09
C ASP A 226 -19.53 12.68 7.30
N VAL A 227 -20.29 11.60 7.50
CA VAL A 227 -21.68 11.47 7.05
C VAL A 227 -22.60 11.83 8.21
N GLU A 228 -23.42 12.86 8.01
CA GLU A 228 -24.55 13.16 8.89
C GLU A 228 -25.53 11.98 8.88
N GLU A 229 -25.97 11.59 10.08
CA GLU A 229 -26.82 10.45 10.44
C GLU A 229 -28.04 10.27 9.50
N ASP A 230 -28.20 9.08 8.91
CA ASP A 230 -29.41 8.27 9.09
C ASP A 230 -29.28 6.86 8.47
N ASP A 231 -29.85 5.90 9.19
CA ASP A 231 -30.14 4.49 8.92
C ASP A 231 -29.02 3.42 8.95
N HIS A 232 -29.31 2.42 9.78
CA HIS A 232 -28.49 1.29 10.18
C HIS A 232 -28.18 0.31 9.05
N GLU A 233 -26.90 0.14 8.70
CA GLU A 233 -26.42 -1.11 8.09
C GLU A 233 -25.05 -1.50 8.66
N VAL A 234 -24.95 -2.77 9.06
CA VAL A 234 -23.81 -3.37 9.78
C VAL A 234 -22.66 -3.56 8.80
N LEU A 235 -21.66 -2.68 8.85
CA LEU A 235 -20.39 -2.84 8.13
C LEU A 235 -19.53 -3.93 8.78
N GLN A 236 -19.19 -4.97 8.01
CA GLN A 236 -18.13 -5.93 8.36
C GLN A 236 -16.75 -5.33 8.05
N PRO A 237 -15.70 -5.58 8.87
CA PRO A 237 -14.40 -4.99 8.67
C PRO A 237 -13.56 -5.80 7.67
N SER A 238 -13.39 -5.29 6.46
CA SER A 238 -12.39 -5.76 5.51
C SER A 238 -11.12 -4.91 5.58
N GLY A 239 -10.04 -5.52 6.09
CA GLY A 239 -8.78 -5.61 5.33
C GLY A 239 -7.77 -4.47 5.42
N LEU A 240 -7.20 -4.18 6.59
CA LEU A 240 -5.84 -3.62 6.71
C LEU A 240 -5.15 -4.18 7.98
N LYS A 241 -4.18 -5.08 7.80
CA LYS A 241 -3.42 -5.70 8.90
C LYS A 241 -2.43 -4.68 9.48
N LEU A 242 -2.64 -4.28 10.73
CA LEU A 242 -1.58 -3.65 11.52
C LEU A 242 -0.50 -4.72 11.77
N ASP A 243 0.72 -4.49 11.30
CA ASP A 243 1.83 -5.42 11.55
C ASP A 243 2.27 -5.33 13.02
N MET A 244 1.71 -6.22 13.84
CA MET A 244 2.00 -6.36 15.27
C MET A 244 3.46 -6.72 15.57
N THR A 245 4.27 -7.10 14.58
CA THR A 245 5.71 -7.34 14.78
C THR A 245 6.47 -6.07 15.14
N ILE A 246 6.01 -4.89 14.70
CA ILE A 246 6.65 -3.61 15.00
C ILE A 246 6.58 -3.30 16.51
N LEU A 247 5.44 -3.62 17.15
CA LEU A 247 5.24 -3.41 18.58
C LEU A 247 5.97 -4.43 19.46
N ARG A 248 6.29 -5.62 18.95
CA ARG A 248 7.02 -6.66 19.70
C ARG A 248 8.43 -6.22 20.10
N ASN A 249 9.06 -5.38 19.28
CA ASN A 249 10.46 -4.96 19.48
C ASN A 249 10.60 -3.72 20.36
N TRP A 250 9.50 -3.12 20.81
CA TRP A 250 9.55 -1.92 21.63
C TRP A 250 9.74 -2.25 23.12
N ASP A 251 10.64 -1.51 23.76
CA ASP A 251 10.85 -1.59 25.20
C ASP A 251 9.76 -0.81 25.98
N LYS A 252 9.69 -1.02 27.30
CA LYS A 252 8.69 -0.36 28.16
C LYS A 252 8.78 1.17 28.13
N LYS A 253 9.98 1.72 27.91
CA LYS A 253 10.23 3.16 27.88
C LYS A 253 9.76 3.75 26.54
N GLN A 254 9.95 3.04 25.43
CA GLN A 254 9.47 3.41 24.09
C GLN A 254 7.94 3.42 24.04
N ILE A 255 7.28 2.36 24.54
CA ILE A 255 5.81 2.29 24.61
C ILE A 255 5.26 3.41 25.50
N SER A 256 5.84 3.60 26.70
CA SER A 256 5.42 4.66 27.63
C SER A 256 5.61 6.06 27.05
N THR A 257 6.73 6.30 26.35
CA THR A 257 7.02 7.58 25.69
C THR A 257 6.06 7.83 24.54
N PHE A 258 5.74 6.81 23.75
CA PHE A 258 4.76 6.88 22.66
C PHE A 258 3.37 7.21 23.20
N CYS A 259 2.87 6.47 24.21
CA CYS A 259 1.57 6.76 24.81
C CYS A 259 1.54 8.18 25.41
N ARG A 260 2.61 8.62 26.10
CA ARG A 260 2.67 9.98 26.67
C ARG A 260 2.71 11.06 25.60
N THR A 261 3.47 10.87 24.52
CA THR A 261 3.55 11.84 23.42
C THR A 261 2.30 11.87 22.55
N ALA A 262 1.61 10.73 22.37
CA ALA A 262 0.32 10.66 21.70
C ALA A 262 -0.81 11.31 22.54
N THR A 263 -0.74 11.24 23.87
CA THR A 263 -1.70 11.88 24.78
C THR A 263 -1.50 13.41 24.89
N ILE A 264 -0.27 13.90 24.66
CA ILE A 264 0.10 15.32 24.91
C ILE A 264 0.17 16.17 23.63
N GLN A 265 0.17 15.60 22.42
CA GLN A 265 0.38 16.37 21.17
C GLN A 265 -0.84 16.46 20.24
N THR A 266 -0.93 17.60 19.55
CA THR A 266 -1.95 18.02 18.58
C THR A 266 -1.79 17.44 17.17
N SER A 267 -0.83 16.52 16.94
CA SER A 267 -0.59 15.91 15.63
C SER A 267 -1.68 14.88 15.28
N PRO A 268 -2.39 15.05 14.15
CA PRO A 268 -3.46 14.13 13.72
C PRO A 268 -2.98 12.68 13.59
N THR A 269 -1.77 12.49 13.07
CA THR A 269 -1.18 11.16 12.83
C THR A 269 -0.96 10.38 14.13
N LYS A 270 -0.54 11.04 15.21
CA LYS A 270 -0.32 10.39 16.52
C LYS A 270 -1.64 10.07 17.23
N LYS A 271 -2.68 10.89 17.05
CA LYS A 271 -4.04 10.60 17.54
C LYS A 271 -4.65 9.42 16.80
N MET A 272 -4.50 9.36 15.48
CA MET A 272 -4.98 8.26 14.64
C MET A 272 -4.32 6.92 15.02
N MET A 273 -3.00 6.89 15.22
CA MET A 273 -2.33 5.66 15.67
C MET A 273 -2.78 5.22 17.07
N PHE A 274 -3.08 6.17 17.97
CA PHE A 274 -3.56 5.86 19.30
C PHE A 274 -5.02 5.37 19.30
N ALA A 275 -5.90 5.97 18.49
CA ALA A 275 -7.27 5.53 18.27
C ALA A 275 -7.30 4.09 17.70
N ARG A 276 -6.54 3.82 16.65
CA ARG A 276 -6.41 2.47 16.07
C ARG A 276 -5.87 1.43 17.05
N LEU A 277 -4.96 1.83 17.95
CA LEU A 277 -4.48 0.95 19.03
C LEU A 277 -5.59 0.64 20.04
N VAL A 278 -6.46 1.61 20.34
CA VAL A 278 -7.63 1.42 21.21
C VAL A 278 -8.67 0.53 20.54
N ASP A 279 -8.98 0.76 19.27
CA ASP A 279 -9.96 -0.04 18.50
C ASP A 279 -9.49 -1.48 18.32
N ALA A 280 -8.20 -1.69 18.04
CA ALA A 280 -7.61 -3.02 18.01
C ALA A 280 -7.70 -3.73 19.37
N CYS A 281 -7.57 -2.99 20.48
CA CYS A 281 -7.80 -3.53 21.80
C CYS A 281 -9.28 -3.86 22.04
N GLU A 282 -10.22 -2.98 21.67
CA GLU A 282 -11.66 -3.26 21.82
C GLU A 282 -12.11 -4.46 20.99
N ALA A 283 -11.66 -4.57 19.74
CA ALA A 283 -11.95 -5.70 18.85
C ALA A 283 -11.43 -7.04 19.40
N LEU A 284 -10.25 -7.05 20.03
CA LEU A 284 -9.71 -8.22 20.72
C LEU A 284 -10.57 -8.69 21.92
N PHE A 285 -11.41 -7.83 22.48
CA PHE A 285 -12.22 -8.13 23.68
C PHE A 285 -13.74 -8.15 23.46
N ALA A 286 -14.23 -7.76 22.28
CA ALA A 286 -15.64 -7.74 21.93
C ALA A 286 -16.18 -9.13 21.53
N PHE A 287 -15.31 -10.09 21.17
CA PHE A 287 -15.72 -11.46 20.85
C PHE A 287 -15.64 -12.38 22.08
N PRO A 288 -16.76 -12.95 22.56
CA PRO A 288 -16.76 -13.90 23.69
C PRO A 288 -16.23 -15.28 23.30
N VAL A 289 -15.91 -15.52 22.02
CA VAL A 289 -15.64 -16.84 21.47
C VAL A 289 -14.41 -16.76 20.57
N GLY A 290 -13.33 -17.44 20.96
CA GLY A 290 -12.21 -17.76 20.07
C GLY A 290 -10.95 -16.91 20.22
N PHE A 291 -10.21 -17.13 21.31
CA PHE A 291 -8.79 -16.72 21.43
C PHE A 291 -7.85 -17.57 20.52
N GLU A 292 -8.39 -18.25 19.51
CA GLU A 292 -7.68 -19.24 18.68
C GLU A 292 -7.00 -18.62 17.44
N PHE A 293 -7.30 -17.36 17.09
CA PHE A 293 -6.79 -16.74 15.86
C PHE A 293 -5.69 -15.68 16.03
N TYR A 294 -5.17 -15.46 17.25
CA TYR A 294 -4.01 -14.59 17.47
C TYR A 294 -2.83 -15.37 18.04
N PRO A 295 -1.58 -15.12 17.57
CA PRO A 295 -0.41 -15.80 18.12
C PRO A 295 -0.31 -15.52 19.63
N LYS A 296 -0.33 -16.60 20.42
CA LYS A 296 -0.33 -16.63 21.88
C LYS A 296 0.49 -15.48 22.48
N LEU A 297 -0.19 -14.42 22.92
CA LEU A 297 0.43 -13.36 23.69
C LEU A 297 0.91 -13.94 25.01
N THR A 298 2.19 -13.76 25.31
CA THR A 298 2.77 -14.21 26.57
C THR A 298 2.21 -13.39 27.73
N THR A 299 2.15 -13.97 28.93
CA THR A 299 1.77 -13.26 30.17
C THR A 299 2.58 -11.97 30.39
N ARG A 300 3.82 -11.93 29.88
CA ARG A 300 4.69 -10.74 29.93
C ARG A 300 4.19 -9.62 29.01
N GLU A 301 3.70 -9.94 27.82
CA GLU A 301 3.13 -8.99 26.87
C GLU A 301 1.79 -8.45 27.38
N ILE A 302 0.93 -9.32 27.92
CA ILE A 302 -0.34 -8.96 28.57
C ILE A 302 -0.10 -7.95 29.71
N LYS A 303 0.90 -8.20 30.57
CA LYS A 303 1.27 -7.29 31.67
C LYS A 303 1.82 -5.94 31.17
N LYS A 304 2.54 -5.91 30.04
CA LYS A 304 3.02 -4.66 29.41
C LYS A 304 1.85 -3.83 28.89
N ILE A 305 0.92 -4.45 28.17
CA ILE A 305 -0.27 -3.81 27.62
C ILE A 305 -1.15 -3.26 28.75
N ALA A 306 -1.41 -4.07 29.78
CA ALA A 306 -2.18 -3.65 30.96
C ALA A 306 -1.55 -2.43 31.66
N SER A 307 -0.23 -2.43 31.85
CA SER A 307 0.48 -1.29 32.44
C SER A 307 0.36 -0.03 31.58
N ALA A 308 0.40 -0.14 30.25
CA ALA A 308 0.26 0.99 29.34
C ALA A 308 -1.17 1.57 29.39
N CYS A 309 -2.20 0.71 29.38
CA CYS A 309 -3.60 1.12 29.53
C CYS A 309 -3.86 1.83 30.87
N SER A 310 -3.29 1.34 31.99
CA SER A 310 -3.43 1.98 33.30
C SER A 310 -2.78 3.37 33.36
N ILE A 311 -1.66 3.56 32.67
CA ILE A 311 -0.99 4.87 32.58
C ILE A 311 -1.85 5.83 31.74
N ALA A 312 -2.34 5.37 30.58
CA ALA A 312 -3.18 6.17 29.69
C ALA A 312 -4.52 6.58 30.33
N GLY A 313 -5.16 5.67 31.08
CA GLY A 313 -6.41 5.94 31.80
C GLY A 313 -6.27 7.00 32.90
N ARG A 314 -5.12 7.06 33.59
CA ARG A 314 -4.87 8.08 34.64
C ARG A 314 -4.58 9.47 34.09
N SER A 315 -4.02 9.56 32.88
CA SER A 315 -3.73 10.84 32.22
C SER A 315 -4.94 11.52 31.58
N ASN A 316 -6.09 10.82 31.49
CA ASN A 316 -7.25 11.30 30.76
C ASN A 316 -8.39 11.70 31.72
N MET A 317 -8.31 12.90 32.32
CA MET A 317 -9.34 13.42 33.22
C MET A 317 -10.51 14.14 32.53
N SER A 318 -10.55 14.23 31.20
CA SER A 318 -11.62 14.94 30.47
C SER A 318 -12.48 14.08 29.53
N GLY A 319 -12.17 12.79 29.34
CA GLY A 319 -12.95 11.88 28.49
C GLY A 319 -13.56 10.72 29.26
N GLN A 320 -14.76 10.89 29.82
CA GLN A 320 -15.42 9.88 30.68
C GLN A 320 -15.62 8.51 29.99
N LYS A 321 -15.85 8.47 28.66
CA LYS A 321 -16.02 7.21 27.92
C LYS A 321 -14.72 6.43 27.76
N LEU A 322 -13.63 7.08 27.31
CA LEU A 322 -12.35 6.40 27.04
C LEU A 322 -11.66 5.90 28.32
N GLY A 323 -11.77 6.66 29.41
CA GLY A 323 -11.28 6.23 30.73
C GLY A 323 -12.00 4.97 31.23
N SER A 324 -13.32 4.87 30.99
CA SER A 324 -14.12 3.71 31.40
C SER A 324 -13.80 2.44 30.61
N VAL A 325 -13.52 2.57 29.30
CA VAL A 325 -13.10 1.47 28.42
C VAL A 325 -11.73 0.96 28.85
N LEU A 326 -10.74 1.86 28.97
CA LEU A 326 -9.38 1.47 29.36
C LEU A 326 -9.32 0.84 30.76
N ALA A 327 -10.17 1.29 31.69
CA ALA A 327 -10.30 0.68 33.01
C ALA A 327 -10.90 -0.73 32.95
N LYS A 328 -11.96 -0.96 32.15
CA LYS A 328 -12.56 -2.28 31.94
C LYS A 328 -11.59 -3.24 31.25
N THR A 329 -10.88 -2.77 30.23
CA THR A 329 -9.85 -3.53 29.51
C THR A 329 -8.69 -3.90 30.42
N TYR A 330 -8.23 -2.97 31.27
CA TYR A 330 -7.21 -3.26 32.29
C TYR A 330 -7.66 -4.31 33.30
N GLN A 331 -8.90 -4.26 33.75
CA GLN A 331 -9.43 -5.20 34.74
C GLN A 331 -9.54 -6.62 34.17
N LYS A 332 -10.05 -6.78 32.93
CA LYS A 332 -10.05 -8.07 32.22
C LYS A 332 -8.64 -8.61 31.96
N LEU A 333 -7.70 -7.77 31.53
CA LEU A 333 -6.30 -8.15 31.34
C LEU A 333 -5.63 -8.62 32.65
N ARG A 334 -6.03 -8.05 33.79
CA ARG A 334 -5.54 -8.44 35.11
C ARG A 334 -6.11 -9.79 35.55
N GLU A 335 -7.39 -10.05 35.27
CA GLU A 335 -8.04 -11.34 35.53
C GLU A 335 -7.42 -12.48 34.71
N ILE A 336 -7.08 -12.24 33.44
CA ILE A 336 -6.41 -13.23 32.58
C ILE A 336 -4.94 -13.48 32.97
N ALA A 337 -4.30 -12.51 33.63
CA ALA A 337 -2.88 -12.58 33.98
C ALA A 337 -2.59 -13.19 35.38
N HIS A 338 -3.63 -13.54 36.14
CA HIS A 338 -3.58 -14.16 37.47
C HIS A 338 -4.00 -15.62 37.41
#